data_AF-A0A2I1CJA6-F1
#
_entry.id   AF-A0A2I1CJA6-F1
#
_cell.length_a   1.000
_cell.length_b   1.000
_cell.length_c   1.000
_cell.angle_alpha   90.00
_cell.angle_beta   90.00
_cell.angle_gamma   90.00
#
_symmetry.space_group_name_H-M   'P 1'
#
loop_
_entity.id
_entity.type
_entity.pdbx_description
1 polymer ?
#
loop_
_entity_poly.entity_id
_entity_poly.type
_entity_poly.pdbx_seq_one_letter_code
_entity_poly.pdbx_strand_id
1 'polypeptide(L)'
;MVKGANGNPDAGLRSLDHYRNRLPQWRYVPRQKLLPLVRYETPYLAWFQEKIRTPTLDSYFAFTANLGTHTFFMIFLPMLFWSGYTNLGRGFVQVLASGVFFSGFIKDLLCLPRPLSPPLQRITMSGSAALEYGFPSTHSTNAVSVAIYVLTLLNSPESTLSSHVNLIFQCMTYTYVCSIVLGRLYCGMHGFLDVIIGCLLGASITFVQNLYGPLLDDYVFSASGKQIALVVLVIIILVRIHPEPADDCPCFDDSVAFAGVIIGVQLGCWHFAKSSIAWSEPSPATIPFRYKDLGLVKTALRFVLGVLLIFTWREVMKPLLLRTLPPIFRALEKLGLLLPRRFFTRASQYKTVPAYLKDHEVLPSFADIPSILTNIRHPRRRAVSIGPQSEADAYETMAYREKRRRESLSNKAHNYSVAEDDGDAADVSVSGTQPSKSARKQSKWDEYEHMMGTGISRHSPGAIAAIDREPSTEPFPAYEEEKEPNLTEVFSQVKKPRVRYDVEVVTKLVVYSGIAWVTIEGAPIVFDKVGLGL
;
A
#
# COMPACT_ATOMS: atom_id res chain seq x y z
N MET A 1 -26.32 8.84 -3.00
CA MET A 1 -26.06 10.29 -2.94
C MET A 1 -27.38 10.99 -2.74
N VAL A 2 -27.60 11.64 -1.60
CA VAL A 2 -28.85 12.38 -1.34
C VAL A 2 -28.68 13.78 -1.92
N LYS A 3 -29.49 14.12 -2.93
CA LYS A 3 -29.56 15.45 -3.51
C LYS A 3 -30.33 16.36 -2.54
N GLY A 4 -29.74 17.50 -2.17
CA GLY A 4 -30.45 18.55 -1.44
C GLY A 4 -31.49 19.22 -2.34
N ALA A 5 -32.55 19.76 -1.72
CA ALA A 5 -33.78 20.18 -2.38
C ALA A 5 -33.63 21.25 -3.50
N ASN A 6 -32.51 21.97 -3.57
CA ASN A 6 -32.33 23.09 -4.52
C ASN A 6 -31.16 22.93 -5.50
N GLY A 7 -30.57 21.74 -5.66
CA GLY A 7 -29.56 21.49 -6.71
C GLY A 7 -28.21 22.21 -6.57
N ASN A 8 -28.07 23.18 -5.65
CA ASN A 8 -26.78 23.77 -5.28
C ASN A 8 -26.11 23.00 -4.13
N PRO A 9 -24.77 22.87 -4.13
CA PRO A 9 -24.04 22.27 -3.03
C PRO A 9 -24.18 23.16 -1.79
N ASP A 10 -24.73 22.56 -0.74
CA ASP A 10 -24.91 23.09 0.61
C ASP A 10 -23.62 23.75 1.13
N ALA A 11 -23.68 25.06 1.35
CA ALA A 11 -22.59 25.88 1.87
C ALA A 11 -22.51 25.68 3.39
N GLY A 12 -21.73 24.69 3.84
CA GLY A 12 -21.44 24.50 5.26
C GLY A 12 -20.64 23.23 5.55
N LEU A 13 -19.36 23.39 5.89
CA LEU A 13 -18.55 22.51 6.76
C LEU A 13 -18.48 20.99 6.46
N ARG A 14 -18.89 20.51 5.28
CA ARG A 14 -18.92 19.08 4.92
C ARG A 14 -17.55 18.35 4.92
N SER A 15 -16.42 19.04 5.06
CA SER A 15 -15.08 18.42 5.12
C SER A 15 -14.68 17.94 6.52
N LEU A 16 -15.03 18.65 7.60
CA LEU A 16 -14.56 18.32 8.95
C LEU A 16 -15.28 17.11 9.55
N ASP A 17 -16.59 17.00 9.31
CA ASP A 17 -17.40 15.90 9.81
C ASP A 17 -17.52 14.72 8.84
N HIS A 18 -16.80 14.73 7.69
CA HIS A 18 -16.90 13.66 6.68
C HIS A 18 -16.71 12.27 7.29
N TYR A 19 -15.62 12.07 8.04
CA TYR A 19 -15.34 10.79 8.71
C TYR A 19 -16.25 10.54 9.91
N ARG A 20 -16.67 11.59 10.63
CA ARG A 20 -17.60 11.48 11.76
C ARG A 20 -18.99 11.00 11.32
N ASN A 21 -19.44 11.45 10.16
CA ASN A 21 -20.74 11.13 9.60
C ASN A 21 -20.75 9.77 8.86
N ARG A 22 -19.59 9.29 8.39
CA ARG A 22 -19.49 8.02 7.64
C ARG A 22 -19.02 6.83 8.46
N LEU A 23 -18.26 7.05 9.53
CA LEU A 23 -17.72 5.98 10.37
C LEU A 23 -18.54 5.85 11.67
N PRO A 24 -18.80 4.62 12.13
CA PRO A 24 -19.38 4.41 13.46
C PRO A 24 -18.41 4.88 14.55
N GLN A 25 -18.94 5.27 15.71
CA GLN A 25 -18.15 5.90 16.78
C GLN A 25 -16.94 5.06 17.22
N TRP A 26 -17.09 3.74 17.27
CA TRP A 26 -16.02 2.82 17.66
C TRP A 26 -14.85 2.78 16.66
N ARG A 27 -15.05 3.11 15.38
CA ARG A 27 -13.98 3.31 14.38
C ARG A 27 -13.45 4.74 14.36
N TYR A 28 -14.34 5.70 14.58
CA TYR A 28 -13.97 7.12 14.56
C TYR A 28 -13.04 7.51 15.72
N VAL A 29 -13.30 7.02 16.92
CA VAL A 29 -12.48 7.31 18.12
C VAL A 29 -11.00 6.92 17.95
N PRO A 30 -10.63 5.69 17.55
CA PRO A 30 -9.23 5.34 17.35
C PRO A 30 -8.58 6.15 16.22
N ARG A 31 -9.32 6.41 15.12
CA ARG A 31 -8.86 7.30 14.05
C ARG A 31 -8.50 8.69 14.57
N GLN A 32 -9.36 9.29 15.39
CA GLN A 32 -9.15 10.63 15.95
C GLN A 32 -7.97 10.68 16.91
N LYS A 33 -7.69 9.60 17.64
CA LYS A 33 -6.52 9.50 18.54
C LYS A 33 -5.19 9.39 17.78
N LEU A 34 -5.18 8.69 16.64
CA LEU A 34 -3.96 8.47 15.86
C LEU A 34 -3.65 9.61 14.87
N LEU A 35 -4.66 10.34 14.40
CA LEU A 35 -4.50 11.41 13.40
C LEU A 35 -3.51 12.53 13.82
N PRO A 36 -3.50 13.03 15.07
CA PRO A 36 -2.51 14.01 15.51
C PRO A 36 -1.06 13.52 15.37
N LEU A 37 -0.82 12.22 15.55
CA LEU A 37 0.52 11.64 15.44
C LEU A 37 1.01 11.65 13.99
N VAL A 38 0.13 11.33 13.03
CA VAL A 38 0.42 11.40 11.58
C VAL A 38 0.70 12.84 11.13
N ARG A 39 -0.01 13.81 11.70
CA ARG A 39 0.25 15.24 11.44
C ARG A 39 1.58 15.69 12.02
N TYR A 40 1.90 15.24 13.23
CA TYR A 40 3.13 15.57 13.95
C TYR A 40 4.38 15.08 13.21
N GLU A 41 4.35 13.89 12.59
CA GLU A 41 5.51 13.34 11.87
C GLU A 41 5.77 14.00 10.50
N THR A 42 4.77 14.65 9.88
CA THR A 42 4.89 15.15 8.50
C THR A 42 6.03 16.16 8.32
N PRO A 43 6.23 17.18 9.18
CA PRO A 43 7.34 18.14 8.99
C PRO A 43 8.73 17.50 9.15
N TYR A 44 8.90 16.56 10.07
CA TYR A 44 10.16 15.83 10.24
C TYR A 44 10.49 14.98 9.01
N LEU A 45 9.49 14.35 8.41
CA LEU A 45 9.64 13.61 7.15
C LEU A 45 9.99 14.54 5.99
N ALA A 46 9.38 15.73 5.94
CA ALA A 46 9.67 16.72 4.90
C ALA A 46 11.11 17.22 4.99
N TRP A 47 11.59 17.53 6.20
CA TRP A 47 12.98 17.87 6.46
C TRP A 47 13.94 16.73 6.08
N PHE A 48 13.60 15.49 6.42
CA PHE A 48 14.40 14.30 6.06
C PHE A 48 14.49 14.15 4.54
N GLN A 49 13.35 14.32 3.85
CA GLN A 49 13.27 14.24 2.41
C GLN A 49 14.06 15.38 1.74
N GLU A 50 13.96 16.63 2.21
CA GLU A 50 14.73 17.77 1.66
C GLU A 50 16.24 17.52 1.70
N LYS A 51 16.76 16.91 2.79
CA LYS A 51 18.20 16.71 2.98
C LYS A 51 18.80 15.53 2.22
N ILE A 52 18.07 14.44 2.08
CA ILE A 52 18.63 13.16 1.58
C ILE A 52 18.28 12.95 0.11
N ARG A 53 17.32 13.71 -0.42
CA ARG A 53 16.83 13.49 -1.76
C ARG A 53 17.89 13.77 -2.82
N THR A 54 18.07 12.81 -3.72
CA THR A 54 18.96 12.91 -4.88
C THR A 54 18.35 12.14 -6.05
N PRO A 55 18.59 12.53 -7.31
CA PRO A 55 17.99 11.87 -8.46
C PRO A 55 18.31 10.36 -8.59
N THR A 56 19.46 9.93 -8.06
CA THR A 56 19.89 8.53 -8.05
C THR A 56 19.10 7.73 -7.03
N LEU A 57 18.95 8.25 -5.81
CA LEU A 57 18.16 7.62 -4.76
C LEU A 57 16.67 7.61 -5.09
N ASP A 58 16.13 8.66 -5.72
CA ASP A 58 14.76 8.69 -6.27
C ASP A 58 14.49 7.48 -7.18
N SER A 59 15.43 7.21 -8.10
CA SER A 59 15.30 6.11 -9.06
C SER A 59 15.46 4.75 -8.37
N TYR A 60 16.40 4.63 -7.44
CA TYR A 60 16.63 3.42 -6.67
C TYR A 60 15.40 3.04 -5.84
N PHE A 61 14.87 3.95 -5.02
CA PHE A 61 13.72 3.66 -4.15
C PHE A 61 12.42 3.49 -4.94
N ALA A 62 12.25 4.20 -6.06
CA ALA A 62 11.13 3.96 -6.95
C ALA A 62 11.18 2.56 -7.60
N PHE A 63 12.37 2.08 -7.96
CA PHE A 63 12.55 0.75 -8.52
C PHE A 63 12.37 -0.35 -7.45
N THR A 64 12.96 -0.19 -6.27
CA THR A 64 12.85 -1.20 -5.21
C THR A 64 11.43 -1.32 -4.69
N ALA A 65 10.64 -0.24 -4.69
CA ALA A 65 9.21 -0.30 -4.40
C ALA A 65 8.43 -1.28 -5.32
N ASN A 66 8.91 -1.55 -6.54
CA ASN A 66 8.27 -2.52 -7.44
C ASN A 66 8.40 -3.97 -6.94
N LEU A 67 9.40 -4.29 -6.11
CA LEU A 67 9.56 -5.61 -5.50
C LEU A 67 8.43 -5.96 -4.51
N GLY A 68 7.64 -4.96 -4.11
CA GLY A 68 6.45 -5.14 -3.27
C GLY A 68 5.13 -5.16 -4.04
N THR A 69 5.15 -5.24 -5.37
CA THR A 69 3.94 -5.14 -6.21
C THR A 69 3.37 -6.50 -6.61
N HIS A 70 2.07 -6.55 -6.92
CA HIS A 70 1.39 -7.75 -7.42
C HIS A 70 2.07 -8.37 -8.65
N THR A 71 2.55 -7.55 -9.58
CA THR A 71 3.27 -8.01 -10.77
C THR A 71 4.53 -8.80 -10.43
N PHE A 72 5.32 -8.30 -9.45
CA PHE A 72 6.51 -9.00 -8.99
C PHE A 72 6.14 -10.36 -8.38
N PHE A 73 5.15 -10.38 -7.47
CA PHE A 73 4.72 -11.61 -6.81
C PHE A 73 4.16 -12.65 -7.79
N MET A 74 3.40 -12.21 -8.80
CA MET A 74 2.81 -13.11 -9.79
C MET A 74 3.85 -13.81 -10.69
N ILE A 75 5.02 -13.20 -10.88
CA ILE A 75 6.11 -13.80 -11.68
C ILE A 75 7.06 -14.59 -10.77
N PHE A 76 7.44 -14.02 -9.63
CA PHE A 76 8.47 -14.58 -8.75
C PHE A 76 7.98 -15.79 -7.94
N LEU A 77 6.78 -15.72 -7.34
CA LEU A 77 6.30 -16.80 -6.47
C LEU A 77 6.14 -18.14 -7.22
N PRO A 78 5.59 -18.19 -8.43
CA PRO A 78 5.50 -19.44 -9.20
C PRO A 78 6.85 -20.10 -9.51
N MET A 79 7.91 -19.31 -9.69
CA MET A 79 9.25 -19.86 -9.94
C MET A 79 9.75 -20.71 -8.77
N LEU A 80 9.36 -20.38 -7.52
CA LEU A 80 9.71 -21.19 -6.35
C LEU A 80 9.08 -22.60 -6.45
N PHE A 81 7.81 -22.66 -6.83
CA PHE A 81 7.11 -23.93 -7.05
C PHE A 81 7.76 -24.73 -8.20
N TRP A 82 7.99 -24.10 -9.35
CA TRP A 82 8.54 -24.79 -10.52
C TRP A 82 9.99 -25.23 -10.36
N SER A 83 10.71 -24.65 -9.40
CA SER A 83 12.06 -25.04 -9.00
C SER A 83 12.08 -26.12 -7.91
N GLY A 84 10.93 -26.68 -7.54
CA GLY A 84 10.81 -27.70 -6.49
C GLY A 84 10.85 -27.17 -5.05
N TYR A 85 10.98 -25.85 -4.84
CA TYR A 85 10.95 -25.21 -3.51
C TYR A 85 9.50 -24.95 -3.05
N THR A 86 8.66 -25.98 -3.08
CA THR A 86 7.21 -25.87 -2.84
C THR A 86 6.89 -25.44 -1.40
N ASN A 87 7.62 -25.96 -0.40
CA ASN A 87 7.46 -25.56 0.99
C ASN A 87 7.73 -24.05 1.18
N LEU A 88 8.88 -23.58 0.65
CA LEU A 88 9.24 -22.16 0.65
C LEU A 88 8.20 -21.30 -0.08
N GLY A 89 7.74 -21.77 -1.25
CA GLY A 89 6.71 -21.10 -2.04
C GLY A 89 5.38 -20.94 -1.28
N ARG A 90 4.92 -21.99 -0.61
CA ARG A 90 3.71 -21.95 0.23
C ARG A 90 3.87 -20.99 1.41
N GLY A 91 4.98 -21.08 2.13
CA GLY A 91 5.29 -20.15 3.23
C GLY A 91 5.30 -18.70 2.79
N PHE A 92 5.94 -18.39 1.65
CA PHE A 92 5.96 -17.05 1.06
C PHE A 92 4.56 -16.55 0.71
N VAL A 93 3.75 -17.39 0.05
CA VAL A 93 2.37 -17.04 -0.29
C VAL A 93 1.55 -16.76 0.98
N GLN A 94 1.68 -17.60 2.01
CA GLN A 94 0.94 -17.45 3.26
C GLN A 94 1.31 -16.16 4.01
N VAL A 95 2.60 -15.84 4.16
CA VAL A 95 3.02 -14.60 4.84
C VAL A 95 2.70 -13.33 4.05
N LEU A 96 2.83 -13.36 2.72
CA LEU A 96 2.51 -12.22 1.86
C LEU A 96 1.01 -11.97 1.79
N ALA A 97 0.21 -13.01 1.57
CA ALA A 97 -1.24 -12.88 1.51
C ALA A 97 -1.82 -12.40 2.84
N SER A 98 -1.33 -12.94 3.96
CA SER A 98 -1.70 -12.49 5.30
C SER A 98 -1.29 -11.02 5.51
N GLY A 99 -0.09 -10.64 5.09
CA GLY A 99 0.41 -9.27 5.18
C GLY A 99 -0.47 -8.26 4.45
N VAL A 100 -0.85 -8.56 3.20
CA VAL A 100 -1.76 -7.72 2.42
C VAL A 100 -3.16 -7.69 3.01
N PHE A 101 -3.70 -8.85 3.40
CA PHE A 101 -5.05 -8.93 3.98
C PHE A 101 -5.16 -8.15 5.30
N PHE A 102 -4.28 -8.40 6.28
CA PHE A 102 -4.38 -7.75 7.58
C PHE A 102 -4.03 -6.27 7.53
N SER A 103 -3.03 -5.87 6.75
CA SER A 103 -2.72 -4.44 6.58
C SER A 103 -3.86 -3.72 5.85
N GLY A 104 -4.42 -4.30 4.79
CA GLY A 104 -5.59 -3.78 4.08
C GLY A 104 -6.84 -3.69 4.95
N PHE A 105 -7.05 -4.68 5.81
CA PHE A 105 -8.13 -4.70 6.80
C PHE A 105 -8.00 -3.51 7.76
N ILE A 106 -6.81 -3.27 8.33
CA ILE A 106 -6.58 -2.16 9.25
C ILE A 106 -6.68 -0.80 8.54
N LYS A 107 -6.20 -0.71 7.29
CA LYS A 107 -6.32 0.49 6.45
C LYS A 107 -7.78 0.90 6.28
N ASP A 108 -8.63 -0.02 5.81
CA ASP A 108 -10.06 0.26 5.60
C ASP A 108 -10.82 0.42 6.93
N LEU A 109 -10.31 -0.15 8.03
CA LEU A 109 -10.88 0.03 9.36
C LEU A 109 -10.68 1.44 9.91
N LEU A 110 -9.46 1.98 9.80
CA LEU A 110 -9.05 3.24 10.43
C LEU A 110 -9.06 4.45 9.50
N CYS A 111 -8.96 4.25 8.18
CA CYS A 111 -9.05 5.29 7.16
C CYS A 111 -8.09 6.49 7.43
N LEU A 112 -6.87 6.22 7.89
CA LEU A 112 -5.89 7.27 8.19
C LEU A 112 -5.20 7.75 6.90
N PRO A 113 -5.11 9.07 6.68
CA PRO A 113 -4.52 9.62 5.48
C PRO A 113 -3.01 9.37 5.45
N ARG A 114 -2.42 9.51 4.27
CA ARG A 114 -0.96 9.56 4.12
C ARG A 114 -0.43 10.90 4.67
N PRO A 115 0.89 11.02 4.91
CA PRO A 115 1.51 12.31 5.19
C PRO A 115 1.14 13.38 4.14
N LEU A 116 0.97 14.62 4.60
CA LEU A 116 0.54 15.76 3.78
C LEU A 116 1.56 16.08 2.66
N SER A 117 1.02 16.32 1.46
CA SER A 117 1.77 16.81 0.30
C SER A 117 1.03 18.00 -0.31
N PRO A 118 1.65 19.20 -0.42
CA PRO A 118 2.93 19.62 0.19
C PRO A 118 2.89 19.56 1.74
N PRO A 119 4.05 19.55 2.45
CA PRO A 119 5.41 19.82 1.97
C PRO A 119 6.15 18.61 1.36
N LEU A 120 5.68 17.38 1.60
CA LEU A 120 6.32 16.19 1.02
C LEU A 120 6.11 16.09 -0.49
N GLN A 121 7.08 15.51 -1.18
CA GLN A 121 6.99 15.11 -2.59
C GLN A 121 6.81 13.60 -2.66
N ARG A 122 5.75 13.14 -3.30
CA ARG A 122 5.42 11.72 -3.38
C ARG A 122 6.07 11.08 -4.58
N ILE A 123 6.89 10.07 -4.32
CA ILE A 123 7.61 9.30 -5.33
C ILE A 123 6.93 7.94 -5.49
N THR A 124 6.24 7.72 -6.61
CA THR A 124 5.58 6.45 -6.89
C THR A 124 5.56 6.15 -8.38
N MET A 125 5.78 4.88 -8.73
CA MET A 125 5.56 4.36 -10.08
C MET A 125 4.12 3.86 -10.27
N SER A 126 3.41 3.60 -9.18
CA SER A 126 2.01 3.15 -9.20
C SER A 126 1.07 4.29 -8.83
N GLY A 127 0.13 4.58 -9.73
CA GLY A 127 -0.91 5.57 -9.52
C GLY A 127 -2.13 5.06 -8.73
N SER A 128 -2.18 3.79 -8.32
CA SER A 128 -3.22 3.25 -7.43
C SER A 128 -2.75 3.24 -5.98
N ALA A 129 -1.46 3.01 -5.74
CA ALA A 129 -0.88 3.08 -4.40
C ALA A 129 -1.14 4.43 -3.71
N ALA A 130 -1.18 5.54 -4.48
CA ALA A 130 -1.51 6.87 -3.99
C ALA A 130 -2.97 7.02 -3.51
N LEU A 131 -3.88 6.15 -3.95
CA LEU A 131 -5.29 6.17 -3.58
C LEU A 131 -5.57 5.47 -2.25
N GLU A 132 -4.65 4.61 -1.80
CA GLU A 132 -4.78 3.89 -0.53
C GLU A 132 -4.49 4.78 0.68
N TYR A 133 -5.12 4.42 1.80
CA TYR A 133 -4.77 4.92 3.13
C TYR A 133 -3.31 4.62 3.51
N GLY A 134 -2.74 5.48 4.36
CA GLY A 134 -1.34 5.41 4.79
C GLY A 134 -1.08 4.33 5.83
N PHE A 135 -1.96 4.20 6.82
CA PHE A 135 -1.72 3.37 7.99
C PHE A 135 -2.41 2.00 7.92
N PRO A 136 -1.71 0.87 8.18
CA PRO A 136 -0.25 0.72 8.24
C PRO A 136 0.38 0.53 6.85
N SER A 137 1.71 0.58 6.77
CA SER A 137 2.44 0.37 5.52
C SER A 137 2.47 -1.11 5.09
N THR A 138 1.65 -1.48 4.09
CA THR A 138 1.59 -2.84 3.50
C THR A 138 2.94 -3.31 2.93
N HIS A 139 3.69 -2.44 2.23
CA HIS A 139 5.01 -2.82 1.73
C HIS A 139 6.00 -3.11 2.85
N SER A 140 5.96 -2.35 3.96
CA SER A 140 6.79 -2.62 5.14
C SER A 140 6.38 -3.92 5.81
N THR A 141 5.07 -4.17 5.96
CA THR A 141 4.53 -5.45 6.48
C THR A 141 5.02 -6.65 5.68
N ASN A 142 4.90 -6.62 4.36
CA ASN A 142 5.31 -7.71 3.49
C ASN A 142 6.83 -7.90 3.45
N ALA A 143 7.60 -6.80 3.36
CA ALA A 143 9.05 -6.91 3.31
C ALA A 143 9.62 -7.49 4.61
N VAL A 144 9.09 -7.04 5.77
CA VAL A 144 9.51 -7.55 7.07
C VAL A 144 9.02 -8.98 7.30
N SER A 145 7.79 -9.33 6.90
CA SER A 145 7.29 -10.71 7.07
C SER A 145 8.16 -11.71 6.28
N VAL A 146 8.43 -11.42 5.01
CA VAL A 146 9.30 -12.24 4.16
C VAL A 146 10.74 -12.27 4.69
N ALA A 147 11.29 -11.12 5.08
CA ALA A 147 12.68 -11.06 5.56
C ALA A 147 12.86 -11.87 6.85
N ILE A 148 11.96 -11.73 7.84
CA ILE A 148 12.03 -12.52 9.06
C ILE A 148 11.84 -14.00 8.73
N TYR A 149 10.92 -14.36 7.83
CA TYR A 149 10.67 -15.75 7.47
C TYR A 149 11.91 -16.40 6.84
N VAL A 150 12.53 -15.71 5.89
CA VAL A 150 13.78 -16.15 5.25
C VAL A 150 14.92 -16.24 6.27
N LEU A 151 15.09 -15.24 7.13
CA LEU A 151 16.12 -15.26 8.17
C LEU A 151 15.91 -16.43 9.15
N THR A 152 14.67 -16.77 9.50
CA THR A 152 14.39 -17.93 10.35
C THR A 152 14.73 -19.25 9.67
N LEU A 153 14.50 -19.38 8.36
CA LEU A 153 14.88 -20.56 7.59
C LEU A 153 16.40 -20.66 7.41
N LEU A 154 17.07 -19.55 7.10
CA LEU A 154 18.52 -19.50 6.93
C LEU A 154 19.28 -19.86 8.22
N ASN A 155 18.76 -19.44 9.38
CA ASN A 155 19.34 -19.74 10.69
C ASN A 155 18.78 -21.01 11.34
N SER A 156 17.95 -21.78 10.63
CA SER A 156 17.44 -23.05 11.14
C SER A 156 18.57 -24.09 11.24
N PRO A 157 18.53 -24.99 12.24
CA PRO A 157 19.52 -26.06 12.39
C PRO A 157 19.49 -27.08 11.24
N GLU A 158 18.39 -27.11 10.47
CA GLU A 158 18.19 -27.98 9.32
C GLU A 158 18.77 -27.39 8.02
N SER A 159 19.31 -26.17 8.06
CA SER A 159 19.86 -25.50 6.88
C SER A 159 21.09 -26.25 6.36
N THR A 160 20.97 -26.83 5.17
CA THR A 160 22.07 -27.53 4.48
C THR A 160 23.00 -26.58 3.70
N LEU A 161 22.83 -25.26 3.85
CA LEU A 161 23.59 -24.25 3.12
C LEU A 161 24.98 -24.05 3.73
N SER A 162 26.00 -23.93 2.88
CA SER A 162 27.34 -23.51 3.30
C SER A 162 27.30 -22.14 3.99
N SER A 163 28.14 -21.95 5.01
CA SER A 163 28.22 -20.71 5.80
C SER A 163 28.40 -19.46 4.94
N HIS A 164 29.18 -19.54 3.86
CA HIS A 164 29.40 -18.41 2.94
C HIS A 164 28.12 -18.05 2.15
N VAL A 165 27.41 -19.06 1.66
CA VAL A 165 26.15 -18.86 0.91
C VAL A 165 25.06 -18.33 1.83
N ASN A 166 25.00 -18.85 3.06
CA ASN A 166 24.08 -18.36 4.09
C ASN A 166 24.32 -16.87 4.39
N LEU A 167 25.58 -16.47 4.61
CA LEU A 167 25.94 -15.07 4.85
C LEU A 167 25.53 -14.14 3.69
N ILE A 168 25.72 -14.59 2.43
CA ILE A 168 25.30 -13.84 1.25
C ILE A 168 23.78 -13.63 1.26
N PHE A 169 23.00 -14.69 1.49
CA PHE A 169 21.53 -14.56 1.54
C PHE A 169 21.04 -13.71 2.70
N GLN A 170 21.70 -13.76 3.87
CA GLN A 170 21.39 -12.86 4.97
C GLN A 170 21.66 -11.41 4.59
N CYS A 171 22.83 -11.10 4.01
CA CYS A 171 23.18 -9.76 3.54
C CYS A 171 22.18 -9.24 2.49
N MET A 172 21.79 -10.09 1.53
CA MET A 172 20.75 -9.76 0.55
C MET A 172 19.40 -9.48 1.21
N THR A 173 19.02 -10.28 2.20
CA THR A 173 17.75 -10.13 2.94
C THR A 173 17.72 -8.84 3.74
N TYR A 174 18.79 -8.51 4.46
CA TYR A 174 18.93 -7.25 5.18
C TYR A 174 18.90 -6.05 4.23
N THR A 175 19.60 -6.13 3.10
CA THR A 175 19.60 -5.09 2.07
C THR A 175 18.20 -4.88 1.50
N TYR A 176 17.49 -5.97 1.19
CA TYR A 176 16.11 -5.94 0.71
C TYR A 176 15.16 -5.25 1.70
N VAL A 177 15.12 -5.71 2.96
CA VAL A 177 14.18 -5.18 3.95
C VAL A 177 14.49 -3.72 4.30
N CYS A 178 15.76 -3.37 4.49
CA CYS A 178 16.16 -1.99 4.75
C CYS A 178 15.81 -1.08 3.58
N SER A 179 16.02 -1.53 2.34
CA SER A 179 15.70 -0.75 1.13
C SER A 179 14.20 -0.45 1.03
N ILE A 180 13.33 -1.44 1.25
CA ILE A 180 11.88 -1.24 1.18
C ILE A 180 11.40 -0.34 2.32
N VAL A 181 11.79 -0.64 3.57
CA VAL A 181 11.32 0.07 4.76
C VAL A 181 11.74 1.54 4.72
N LEU A 182 13.02 1.83 4.46
CA LEU A 182 13.51 3.21 4.32
C LEU A 182 12.94 3.89 3.07
N GLY A 183 12.75 3.13 1.98
CA GLY A 183 12.15 3.62 0.75
C GLY A 183 10.73 4.18 0.95
N ARG A 184 9.92 3.62 1.86
CA ARG A 184 8.57 4.15 2.14
C ARG A 184 8.58 5.53 2.78
N LEU A 185 9.55 5.80 3.65
CA LEU A 185 9.77 7.10 4.26
C LEU A 185 10.37 8.08 3.24
N TYR A 186 11.41 7.65 2.52
CA TYR A 186 12.10 8.44 1.49
C TYR A 186 11.13 8.93 0.39
N CYS A 187 10.25 8.05 -0.08
CA CYS A 187 9.28 8.36 -1.13
C CYS A 187 8.13 9.27 -0.65
N GLY A 188 8.08 9.65 0.63
CA GLY A 188 7.03 10.50 1.19
C GLY A 188 5.64 9.86 1.17
N MET A 189 5.57 8.53 1.03
CA MET A 189 4.31 7.80 0.90
C MET A 189 3.74 7.40 2.26
N HIS A 190 4.59 7.20 3.27
CA HIS A 190 4.20 6.76 4.61
C HIS A 190 4.97 7.51 5.68
N GLY A 191 4.37 7.60 6.86
CA GLY A 191 5.03 8.12 8.05
C GLY A 191 5.78 7.07 8.87
N PHE A 192 6.43 7.51 9.94
CA PHE A 192 7.13 6.63 10.87
C PHE A 192 6.15 5.67 11.56
N LEU A 193 4.98 6.17 11.98
CA LEU A 193 3.95 5.35 12.61
C LEU A 193 3.48 4.22 11.68
N ASP A 194 3.19 4.55 10.43
CA ASP A 194 2.75 3.58 9.41
C ASP A 194 3.76 2.45 9.22
N VAL A 195 5.05 2.81 9.20
CA VAL A 195 6.16 1.88 8.97
C VAL A 195 6.42 1.03 10.21
N ILE A 196 6.48 1.62 11.41
CA ILE A 196 6.72 0.89 12.66
C ILE A 196 5.62 -0.15 12.89
N ILE A 197 4.34 0.26 12.81
CA ILE A 197 3.23 -0.67 12.98
C ILE A 197 3.19 -1.69 11.84
N GLY A 198 3.52 -1.28 10.61
CA GLY A 198 3.66 -2.19 9.49
C GLY A 198 4.70 -3.29 9.74
N CYS A 199 5.88 -2.92 10.25
CA CYS A 199 6.96 -3.86 10.61
C CYS A 199 6.53 -4.80 11.75
N LEU A 200 5.90 -4.28 12.81
CA LEU A 200 5.39 -5.10 13.92
C LEU A 200 4.33 -6.10 13.43
N LEU A 201 3.42 -5.66 12.56
CA LEU A 201 2.42 -6.54 11.95
C LEU A 201 3.11 -7.64 11.12
N GLY A 202 4.11 -7.29 10.32
CA GLY A 202 4.88 -8.24 9.51
C GLY A 202 5.58 -9.29 10.37
N ALA A 203 6.22 -8.87 11.46
CA ALA A 203 6.85 -9.77 12.42
C ALA A 203 5.83 -10.70 13.10
N SER A 204 4.67 -10.17 13.50
CA SER A 204 3.61 -10.97 14.12
C SER A 204 3.04 -12.03 13.18
N ILE A 205 2.90 -11.73 11.88
CA ILE A 205 2.43 -12.67 10.87
C ILE A 205 3.43 -13.80 10.69
N THR A 206 4.73 -13.49 10.60
CA THR A 206 5.76 -14.53 10.47
C THR A 206 5.87 -15.38 11.74
N PHE A 207 5.68 -14.78 12.91
CA PHE A 207 5.61 -15.53 14.16
C PHE A 207 4.46 -16.56 14.14
N VAL A 208 3.27 -16.14 13.73
CA VAL A 208 2.12 -17.03 13.56
C VAL A 208 2.40 -18.10 12.48
N GLN A 209 3.01 -17.73 11.36
CA GLN A 209 3.40 -18.66 10.30
C GLN A 209 4.36 -19.74 10.81
N ASN A 210 5.37 -19.37 11.59
CA ASN A 210 6.36 -20.33 12.07
C ASN A 210 5.76 -21.29 13.11
N LEU A 211 4.77 -20.85 13.88
CA LEU A 211 4.08 -21.69 14.86
C LEU A 211 3.01 -22.60 14.26
N TYR A 212 2.18 -22.07 13.35
CA TYR A 212 0.99 -22.74 12.85
C TYR A 212 1.07 -23.18 11.39
N GLY A 213 2.09 -22.73 10.64
CA GLY A 213 2.29 -23.09 9.23
C GLY A 213 2.42 -24.60 8.99
N PRO A 214 3.31 -25.30 9.71
CA PRO A 214 3.42 -26.76 9.58
C PRO A 214 2.10 -27.48 9.93
N LEU A 215 1.41 -27.04 10.98
CA LEU A 215 0.11 -27.60 11.38
C LEU A 215 -0.96 -27.41 10.30
N LEU A 216 -0.99 -26.24 9.66
CA LEU A 216 -1.90 -25.95 8.55
C LEU A 216 -1.57 -26.83 7.34
N ASP A 217 -0.30 -26.99 7.02
CA ASP A 217 0.14 -27.81 5.90
C ASP A 217 -0.22 -29.29 6.11
N ASP A 218 0.04 -29.83 7.30
CA ASP A 218 -0.35 -31.20 7.66
C ASP A 218 -1.87 -31.39 7.62
N TYR A 219 -2.62 -30.41 8.12
CA TYR A 219 -4.09 -30.42 8.02
C TYR A 219 -4.56 -30.43 6.57
N VAL A 220 -3.97 -29.60 5.71
CA VAL A 220 -4.35 -29.50 4.30
C VAL A 220 -4.01 -30.79 3.55
N PHE A 221 -2.85 -31.39 3.78
CA PHE A 221 -2.48 -32.63 3.09
C PHE A 221 -3.28 -33.85 3.55
N SER A 222 -3.65 -33.90 4.83
CA SER A 222 -4.52 -34.95 5.39
C SER A 222 -6.02 -34.69 5.18
N ALA A 223 -6.40 -33.53 4.63
CA ALA A 223 -7.79 -33.13 4.50
C ALA A 223 -8.61 -34.04 3.57
N SER A 224 -9.84 -34.30 3.98
CA SER A 224 -10.93 -34.73 3.10
C SER A 224 -11.48 -33.55 2.29
N GLY A 225 -12.27 -33.84 1.24
CA GLY A 225 -12.94 -32.80 0.43
C GLY A 225 -13.81 -31.84 1.26
N LYS A 226 -14.39 -32.32 2.36
CA LYS A 226 -15.20 -31.47 3.27
C LYS A 226 -14.33 -30.51 4.09
N GLN A 227 -13.17 -30.96 4.57
CA GLN A 227 -12.25 -30.15 5.36
C GLN A 227 -11.60 -29.06 4.51
N ILE A 228 -11.19 -29.37 3.28
CA ILE A 228 -10.65 -28.32 2.39
C ILE A 228 -11.74 -27.31 2.00
N ALA A 229 -12.99 -27.76 1.79
CA ALA A 229 -14.11 -26.85 1.55
C ALA A 229 -14.37 -25.93 2.76
N LEU A 230 -14.17 -26.42 3.99
CA LEU A 230 -14.23 -25.59 5.20
C LEU A 230 -13.14 -24.51 5.21
N VAL A 231 -11.90 -24.83 4.83
CA VAL A 231 -10.81 -23.82 4.71
C VAL A 231 -11.19 -22.74 3.71
N VAL A 232 -11.70 -23.13 2.54
CA VAL A 232 -12.18 -22.18 1.51
C VAL A 232 -13.32 -21.31 2.06
N LEU A 233 -14.28 -21.90 2.78
CA LEU A 233 -15.38 -21.18 3.39
C LEU A 233 -14.89 -20.14 4.42
N VAL A 234 -13.94 -20.51 5.27
CA VAL A 234 -13.32 -19.59 6.24
C VAL A 234 -12.68 -18.40 5.53
N ILE A 235 -11.93 -18.63 4.45
CA ILE A 235 -11.30 -17.55 3.67
C ILE A 235 -12.37 -16.63 3.05
N ILE A 236 -13.45 -17.19 2.50
CA ILE A 236 -14.56 -16.40 1.95
C ILE A 236 -15.22 -15.55 3.05
N ILE A 237 -15.40 -16.11 4.25
CA ILE A 237 -15.92 -15.37 5.41
C ILE A 237 -14.97 -14.22 5.78
N LEU A 238 -13.66 -14.45 5.82
CA LEU A 238 -12.66 -13.42 6.09
C LEU A 238 -12.73 -12.26 5.08
N VAL A 239 -12.82 -12.58 3.79
CA VAL A 239 -13.03 -11.57 2.73
C VAL A 239 -14.35 -10.82 2.95
N ARG A 240 -15.40 -11.51 3.38
CA ARG A 240 -16.73 -10.91 3.60
C ARG A 240 -16.77 -9.95 4.79
N ILE A 241 -16.03 -10.21 5.85
CA ILE A 241 -15.97 -9.33 7.03
C ILE A 241 -15.01 -8.14 6.85
N HIS A 242 -14.30 -8.06 5.72
CA HIS A 242 -13.41 -6.94 5.43
C HIS A 242 -14.15 -5.60 5.53
N PRO A 243 -13.64 -4.62 6.31
CA PRO A 243 -14.28 -3.34 6.54
C PRO A 243 -14.59 -2.61 5.24
N GLU A 244 -15.73 -1.94 5.20
CA GLU A 244 -16.01 -0.93 4.18
C GLU A 244 -15.35 0.39 4.58
N PRO A 245 -14.48 0.95 3.73
CA PRO A 245 -13.82 2.23 4.00
C PRO A 245 -14.77 3.43 3.88
N ALA A 246 -14.33 4.59 4.39
CA ALA A 246 -15.08 5.84 4.26
C ALA A 246 -15.03 6.41 2.83
N ASP A 247 -13.89 6.22 2.16
CA ASP A 247 -13.56 6.63 0.80
C ASP A 247 -13.19 5.41 -0.05
N ASP A 248 -13.12 5.59 -1.36
CA ASP A 248 -12.92 4.49 -2.30
C ASP A 248 -11.45 3.99 -2.29
N CYS A 249 -11.12 3.00 -1.42
CA CYS A 249 -9.79 2.34 -1.38
C CYS A 249 -9.72 1.07 -2.25
N PRO A 250 -8.60 0.82 -2.99
CA PRO A 250 -8.32 -0.48 -3.63
C PRO A 250 -7.95 -1.61 -2.65
N CYS A 251 -7.72 -1.31 -1.36
CA CYS A 251 -7.34 -2.25 -0.30
C CYS A 251 -8.13 -3.59 -0.30
N PHE A 252 -9.44 -3.51 -0.50
CA PHE A 252 -10.31 -4.70 -0.58
C PHE A 252 -10.08 -5.54 -1.85
N ASP A 253 -9.83 -4.89 -2.99
CA ASP A 253 -9.54 -5.57 -4.24
C ASP A 253 -8.28 -6.43 -4.14
N ASP A 254 -7.24 -5.91 -3.50
CA ASP A 254 -5.99 -6.63 -3.26
C ASP A 254 -6.19 -7.80 -2.29
N SER A 255 -6.97 -7.58 -1.23
CA SER A 255 -7.33 -8.61 -0.26
C SER A 255 -8.08 -9.78 -0.92
N VAL A 256 -9.00 -9.49 -1.85
CA VAL A 256 -9.72 -10.53 -2.62
C VAL A 256 -8.78 -11.29 -3.54
N ALA A 257 -7.85 -10.60 -4.22
CA ALA A 257 -6.88 -11.22 -5.10
C ALA A 257 -5.98 -12.21 -4.32
N PHE A 258 -5.41 -11.79 -3.20
CA PHE A 258 -4.56 -12.65 -2.37
C PHE A 258 -5.33 -13.78 -1.67
N ALA A 259 -6.57 -13.54 -1.23
CA ALA A 259 -7.44 -14.60 -0.75
C ALA A 259 -7.71 -15.65 -1.84
N GLY A 260 -7.90 -15.21 -3.08
CA GLY A 260 -7.98 -16.08 -4.25
C GLY A 260 -6.73 -16.93 -4.41
N VAL A 261 -5.54 -16.33 -4.37
CA VAL A 261 -4.27 -17.07 -4.43
C VAL A 261 -4.17 -18.11 -3.33
N ILE A 262 -4.50 -17.77 -2.08
CA ILE A 262 -4.48 -18.73 -0.96
C ILE A 262 -5.43 -19.90 -1.22
N ILE A 263 -6.68 -19.63 -1.61
CA ILE A 263 -7.64 -20.69 -1.96
C ILE A 263 -7.06 -21.62 -3.03
N GLY A 264 -6.48 -21.05 -4.09
CA GLY A 264 -5.89 -21.81 -5.18
C GLY A 264 -4.65 -22.61 -4.77
N VAL A 265 -3.81 -22.08 -3.88
CA VAL A 265 -2.67 -22.81 -3.33
C VAL A 265 -3.13 -23.96 -2.45
N GLN A 266 -4.08 -23.74 -1.55
CA GLN A 266 -4.57 -24.79 -0.67
C GLN A 266 -5.26 -25.92 -1.45
N LEU A 267 -6.14 -25.59 -2.38
CA LEU A 267 -6.79 -26.58 -3.25
C LEU A 267 -5.80 -27.28 -4.19
N GLY A 268 -4.90 -26.50 -4.80
CA GLY A 268 -3.89 -27.01 -5.73
C GLY A 268 -2.93 -27.97 -5.05
N CYS A 269 -2.37 -27.61 -3.89
CA CYS A 269 -1.47 -28.49 -3.14
C CYS A 269 -2.19 -29.73 -2.61
N TRP A 270 -3.41 -29.59 -2.09
CA TRP A 270 -4.22 -30.72 -1.61
C TRP A 270 -4.51 -31.74 -2.71
N HIS A 271 -4.86 -31.27 -3.91
CA HIS A 271 -5.16 -32.14 -5.04
C HIS A 271 -3.89 -32.70 -5.70
N PHE A 272 -2.91 -31.84 -5.95
CA PHE A 272 -1.65 -32.22 -6.60
C PHE A 272 -0.85 -33.22 -5.76
N ALA A 273 -0.87 -33.14 -4.43
CA ALA A 273 -0.26 -34.13 -3.54
C ALA A 273 -0.74 -35.57 -3.78
N LYS A 274 -1.94 -35.75 -4.35
CA LYS A 274 -2.55 -37.06 -4.66
C LYS A 274 -2.29 -37.51 -6.09
N SER A 275 -1.66 -36.66 -6.91
CA SER A 275 -1.33 -36.97 -8.30
C SER A 275 -0.10 -37.89 -8.39
N SER A 276 0.00 -38.64 -9.47
CA SER A 276 1.17 -39.50 -9.74
C SER A 276 2.42 -38.71 -10.15
N ILE A 277 2.28 -37.44 -10.50
CA ILE A 277 3.37 -36.56 -10.97
C ILE A 277 4.10 -35.93 -9.78
N ALA A 278 3.40 -35.66 -8.68
CA ALA A 278 3.98 -34.98 -7.53
C ALA A 278 5.02 -35.83 -6.81
N TRP A 279 6.12 -35.21 -6.40
CA TRP A 279 7.06 -35.81 -5.46
C TRP A 279 6.56 -35.63 -4.02
N SER A 280 6.84 -36.64 -3.19
CA SER A 280 6.58 -36.59 -1.74
C SER A 280 7.71 -35.94 -0.96
N GLU A 281 8.92 -35.88 -1.55
CA GLU A 281 10.12 -35.29 -0.97
C GLU A 281 10.51 -33.99 -1.69
N PRO A 282 10.92 -32.92 -0.98
CA PRO A 282 11.08 -32.82 0.48
C PRO A 282 9.76 -32.54 1.24
N SER A 283 8.64 -32.36 0.53
CA SER A 283 7.32 -32.11 1.10
C SER A 283 6.25 -32.60 0.11
N PRO A 284 5.06 -33.03 0.56
CA PRO A 284 3.98 -33.41 -0.35
C PRO A 284 3.63 -32.29 -1.35
N ALA A 285 3.12 -32.67 -2.52
CA ALA A 285 2.87 -31.76 -3.65
C ALA A 285 4.13 -31.07 -4.21
N THR A 286 5.33 -31.62 -4.02
CA THR A 286 6.54 -31.06 -4.64
C THR A 286 6.53 -31.27 -6.15
N ILE A 287 6.73 -30.20 -6.91
CA ILE A 287 6.86 -30.28 -8.36
C ILE A 287 8.24 -30.86 -8.71
N PRO A 288 8.32 -31.93 -9.53
CA PRO A 288 9.59 -32.53 -9.95
C PRO A 288 10.54 -31.50 -10.57
N PHE A 289 11.71 -31.32 -9.95
CA PHE A 289 12.76 -30.44 -10.44
C PHE A 289 14.13 -30.87 -9.92
N ARG A 290 15.08 -31.03 -10.85
CA ARG A 290 16.51 -31.23 -10.57
C ARG A 290 17.31 -30.47 -11.61
N TYR A 291 18.07 -29.47 -11.15
CA TYR A 291 18.87 -28.62 -12.04
C TYR A 291 19.90 -29.42 -12.84
N LYS A 292 20.49 -30.47 -12.25
CA LYS A 292 21.48 -31.34 -12.91
C LYS A 292 20.91 -32.05 -14.15
N ASP A 293 19.63 -32.42 -14.12
CA ASP A 293 18.99 -33.23 -15.17
C ASP A 293 18.40 -32.33 -16.28
N LEU A 294 17.86 -31.17 -15.90
CA LEU A 294 17.24 -30.22 -16.83
C LEU A 294 18.27 -29.30 -17.53
N GLY A 295 19.30 -28.88 -16.79
CA GLY A 295 20.23 -27.84 -17.25
C GLY A 295 19.60 -26.45 -17.36
N LEU A 296 20.43 -25.46 -17.70
CA LEU A 296 20.04 -24.04 -17.71
C LEU A 296 18.96 -23.72 -18.76
N VAL A 297 19.09 -24.26 -19.98
CA VAL A 297 18.20 -23.94 -21.09
C VAL A 297 16.78 -24.44 -20.83
N LYS A 298 16.60 -25.71 -20.41
CA LYS A 298 15.26 -26.24 -20.10
C LYS A 298 14.66 -25.56 -18.88
N THR A 299 15.47 -25.21 -17.89
CA THR A 299 15.00 -24.45 -16.71
C THR A 299 14.48 -23.07 -17.12
N ALA A 300 15.22 -22.34 -17.96
CA ALA A 300 14.77 -21.05 -18.48
C ALA A 300 13.48 -21.16 -19.31
N LEU A 301 13.42 -22.15 -20.22
CA LEU A 301 12.23 -22.42 -21.02
C LEU A 301 11.02 -22.78 -20.15
N ARG A 302 11.23 -23.57 -19.09
CA ARG A 302 10.20 -23.94 -18.12
C ARG A 302 9.61 -22.71 -17.44
N PHE A 303 10.43 -21.76 -17.00
CA PHE A 303 9.95 -20.51 -16.39
C PHE A 303 9.22 -19.63 -17.39
N VAL A 304 9.76 -19.46 -18.60
CA VAL A 304 9.10 -18.68 -19.66
C VAL A 304 7.73 -19.28 -20.00
N LEU A 305 7.67 -20.59 -20.21
CA LEU A 305 6.42 -21.29 -20.52
C LEU A 305 5.42 -21.18 -19.36
N GLY A 306 5.86 -21.39 -18.11
CA GLY A 306 5.01 -21.26 -16.94
C GLY A 306 4.41 -19.85 -16.82
N VAL A 307 5.23 -18.81 -17.02
CA VAL A 307 4.77 -17.41 -17.02
C VAL A 307 3.74 -17.20 -18.14
N LEU A 308 4.00 -17.68 -19.36
CA LEU A 308 3.05 -17.60 -20.47
C LEU A 308 1.72 -18.30 -20.17
N LEU A 309 1.73 -19.44 -19.49
CA LEU A 309 0.51 -20.14 -19.06
C LEU A 309 -0.32 -19.31 -18.07
N ILE A 310 0.34 -18.65 -17.11
CA ILE A 310 -0.32 -17.75 -16.15
C ILE A 310 -0.96 -16.56 -16.86
N PHE A 311 -0.24 -15.92 -17.79
CA PHE A 311 -0.78 -14.81 -18.58
C PHE A 311 -1.95 -15.29 -19.46
N THR A 312 -1.81 -16.44 -20.13
CA THR A 312 -2.87 -17.02 -20.96
C THR A 312 -4.13 -17.29 -20.12
N TRP A 313 -3.98 -17.90 -18.94
CA TRP A 313 -5.09 -18.12 -18.01
C TRP A 313 -5.80 -16.82 -17.67
N ARG A 314 -5.05 -15.78 -17.27
CA ARG A 314 -5.61 -14.49 -16.90
C ARG A 314 -6.35 -13.82 -18.06
N GLU A 315 -5.74 -13.78 -19.24
CA GLU A 315 -6.29 -13.12 -20.43
C GLU A 315 -7.50 -13.86 -21.00
N VAL A 316 -7.64 -15.18 -20.78
CA VAL A 316 -8.82 -15.95 -21.18
C VAL A 316 -9.93 -15.86 -20.12
N MET A 317 -9.60 -16.07 -18.85
CA MET A 317 -10.60 -16.20 -17.80
C MET A 317 -11.26 -14.87 -17.42
N LYS A 318 -10.51 -13.77 -17.41
CA LYS A 318 -11.06 -12.45 -17.09
C LYS A 318 -12.20 -12.04 -18.03
N PRO A 319 -12.03 -11.99 -19.37
CA PRO A 319 -13.14 -11.62 -20.26
C PRO A 319 -14.26 -12.66 -20.27
N LEU A 320 -13.94 -13.96 -20.11
CA LEU A 320 -14.95 -15.01 -20.02
C LEU A 320 -15.88 -14.78 -18.83
N LEU A 321 -15.32 -14.54 -17.63
CA LEU A 321 -16.08 -14.31 -16.41
C LEU A 321 -16.86 -13.00 -16.45
N LEU A 322 -16.27 -11.92 -16.98
CA LEU A 322 -16.97 -10.64 -17.14
C LEU A 322 -18.12 -10.72 -18.16
N ARG A 323 -18.14 -11.73 -19.04
CA ARG A 323 -19.25 -12.01 -19.95
C ARG A 323 -20.32 -12.91 -19.30
N THR A 324 -19.92 -13.90 -18.51
CA THR A 324 -20.83 -14.93 -17.98
C THR A 324 -21.44 -14.60 -16.62
N LEU A 325 -20.73 -13.88 -15.75
CA LEU A 325 -21.18 -13.55 -14.39
C LEU A 325 -22.31 -12.50 -14.31
N PRO A 326 -22.36 -11.43 -15.14
CA PRO A 326 -23.42 -10.41 -14.98
C PRO A 326 -24.86 -10.93 -15.11
N PRO A 327 -25.21 -11.84 -16.04
CA PRO A 327 -26.52 -12.49 -16.05
C PRO A 327 -26.84 -13.26 -14.75
N ILE A 328 -25.85 -13.99 -14.22
CA ILE A 328 -26.00 -14.80 -12.99
C ILE A 328 -26.23 -13.88 -11.80
N PHE A 329 -25.45 -12.80 -11.67
CA PHE A 329 -25.59 -11.84 -10.59
C PHE A 329 -26.96 -11.14 -10.65
N ARG A 330 -27.46 -10.78 -11.84
CA ARG A 330 -28.82 -10.24 -11.97
C ARG A 330 -29.90 -11.22 -11.53
N ALA A 331 -29.72 -12.52 -11.75
CA ALA A 331 -30.64 -13.54 -11.25
C ALA A 331 -30.55 -13.66 -9.71
N LEU A 332 -29.35 -13.67 -9.15
CA LEU A 332 -29.13 -13.72 -7.70
C LEU A 332 -29.64 -12.45 -6.97
N GLU A 333 -29.55 -11.28 -7.62
CA GLU A 333 -30.09 -10.03 -7.10
C GLU A 333 -31.62 -10.09 -6.97
N LYS A 334 -32.31 -10.67 -7.96
CA LYS A 334 -33.76 -10.90 -7.90
C LYS A 334 -34.16 -11.84 -6.76
N LEU A 335 -33.26 -12.75 -6.36
CA LEU A 335 -33.46 -13.67 -5.24
C LEU A 335 -33.07 -13.06 -3.88
N GLY A 336 -32.56 -11.82 -3.85
CA GLY A 336 -32.14 -11.15 -2.61
C GLY A 336 -30.87 -11.72 -1.97
N LEU A 337 -30.10 -12.54 -2.71
CA LEU A 337 -28.94 -13.26 -2.17
C LEU A 337 -27.63 -12.47 -2.30
N LEU A 338 -27.63 -11.32 -3.00
CA LEU A 338 -26.46 -10.46 -3.13
C LEU A 338 -26.41 -9.41 -2.02
N LEU A 339 -25.24 -9.31 -1.36
CA LEU A 339 -24.96 -8.30 -0.36
C LEU A 339 -24.22 -7.13 -1.04
N PRO A 340 -24.89 -5.99 -1.29
CA PRO A 340 -24.29 -4.88 -2.00
C PRO A 340 -23.24 -4.17 -1.14
N ARG A 341 -22.13 -3.76 -1.77
CA ARG A 341 -21.03 -3.01 -1.13
C ARG A 341 -20.98 -1.56 -1.63
N ARG A 342 -20.65 -0.62 -0.74
CA ARG A 342 -20.81 0.85 -0.93
C ARG A 342 -20.14 1.48 -2.16
N PHE A 343 -19.11 0.85 -2.74
CA PHE A 343 -18.34 1.36 -3.89
C PHE A 343 -18.39 0.45 -5.12
N PHE A 344 -19.27 -0.55 -5.11
CA PHE A 344 -19.42 -1.49 -6.22
C PHE A 344 -20.76 -1.29 -6.90
N THR A 345 -20.70 -1.08 -8.22
CA THR A 345 -21.88 -0.95 -9.07
C THR A 345 -22.58 -2.30 -9.11
N ARG A 346 -23.88 -2.31 -8.82
CA ARG A 346 -24.68 -3.54 -8.77
C ARG A 346 -25.01 -4.05 -10.16
N ALA A 347 -25.14 -5.36 -10.32
CA ALA A 347 -25.50 -6.01 -11.57
C ALA A 347 -26.80 -5.49 -12.22
N SER A 348 -27.76 -5.00 -11.43
CA SER A 348 -28.96 -4.30 -11.93
C SER A 348 -28.69 -2.96 -12.62
N GLN A 349 -27.56 -2.31 -12.33
CA GLN A 349 -27.25 -0.94 -12.76
C GLN A 349 -26.40 -0.88 -14.05
N TYR A 350 -25.96 -2.02 -14.58
CA TYR A 350 -25.17 -2.08 -15.82
C TYR A 350 -25.62 -3.21 -16.73
N LYS A 351 -25.48 -3.02 -18.05
CA LYS A 351 -25.78 -4.05 -19.06
C LYS A 351 -24.55 -4.87 -19.42
N THR A 352 -23.41 -4.22 -19.56
CA THR A 352 -22.14 -4.81 -19.99
C THR A 352 -21.01 -4.18 -19.19
N VAL A 353 -20.13 -5.01 -18.64
CA VAL A 353 -18.86 -4.52 -18.09
C VAL A 353 -17.92 -4.22 -19.27
N PRO A 354 -17.30 -3.04 -19.34
CA PRO A 354 -16.33 -2.74 -20.39
C PRO A 354 -15.21 -3.80 -20.42
N ALA A 355 -14.90 -4.34 -21.61
CA ALA A 355 -13.87 -5.39 -21.73
C ALA A 355 -12.46 -4.87 -21.40
N TYR A 356 -12.20 -3.57 -21.64
CA TYR A 356 -10.92 -2.92 -21.35
C TYR A 356 -11.03 -2.07 -20.08
N LEU A 357 -11.06 -2.72 -18.92
CA LEU A 357 -10.85 -2.04 -17.65
C LEU A 357 -9.34 -1.85 -17.46
N LYS A 358 -8.89 -0.59 -17.39
CA LYS A 358 -7.53 -0.26 -16.93
C LYS A 358 -7.42 -0.65 -15.46
N ASP A 359 -7.06 -1.91 -15.19
CA ASP A 359 -6.62 -2.33 -13.86
C ASP A 359 -5.27 -1.68 -13.62
N HIS A 360 -5.24 -0.58 -12.86
CA HIS A 360 -4.03 0.17 -12.59
C HIS A 360 -3.02 -0.59 -11.71
N GLU A 361 -3.39 -1.78 -11.25
CA GLU A 361 -2.70 -2.58 -10.23
C GLU A 361 -2.19 -3.92 -10.77
N VAL A 362 -2.81 -4.45 -11.83
CA VAL A 362 -2.62 -5.85 -12.22
C VAL A 362 -2.17 -5.92 -13.65
N LEU A 363 -0.86 -5.75 -13.80
CA LEU A 363 -0.08 -5.90 -15.01
C LEU A 363 -0.42 -4.91 -16.12
N PRO A 364 0.59 -4.34 -16.80
CA PRO A 364 0.36 -3.79 -18.12
C PRO A 364 -0.35 -4.83 -19.00
N SER A 365 -1.37 -4.40 -19.74
CA SER A 365 -1.80 -5.21 -20.88
C SER A 365 -0.62 -5.37 -21.85
N PHE A 366 -0.61 -6.37 -22.73
CA PHE A 366 0.42 -6.50 -23.76
C PHE A 366 0.63 -5.20 -24.56
N ALA A 367 -0.40 -4.35 -24.66
CA ALA A 367 -0.34 -3.03 -25.28
C ALA A 367 0.51 -1.99 -24.52
N ASP A 368 0.73 -2.15 -23.21
CA ASP A 368 1.44 -1.18 -22.36
C ASP A 368 2.95 -1.50 -22.22
N ILE A 369 3.41 -2.66 -22.70
CA ILE A 369 4.81 -3.12 -22.65
C ILE A 369 5.79 -2.11 -23.29
N PRO A 370 5.51 -1.51 -24.47
CA PRO A 370 6.39 -0.51 -25.06
C PRO A 370 6.54 0.74 -24.19
N SER A 371 5.45 1.18 -23.53
CA SER A 371 5.48 2.34 -22.65
C SER A 371 6.35 2.12 -21.41
N ILE A 372 6.40 0.89 -20.89
CA ILE A 372 7.24 0.51 -19.75
C ILE A 372 8.73 0.50 -20.14
N LEU A 373 9.07 -0.04 -21.31
CA LEU A 373 10.43 0.03 -21.86
C LEU A 373 10.90 1.48 -22.03
N THR A 374 10.02 2.39 -22.46
CA THR A 374 10.35 3.83 -22.52
C THR A 374 10.42 4.49 -21.14
N ASN A 375 9.62 4.03 -20.16
CA ASN A 375 9.65 4.54 -18.78
C ASN A 375 10.92 4.11 -18.03
N ILE A 376 11.44 2.90 -18.32
CA ILE A 376 12.74 2.44 -17.84
C ILE A 376 13.86 3.33 -18.38
N ARG A 377 13.72 3.85 -19.61
CA ARG A 377 14.70 4.76 -20.25
C ARG A 377 14.66 6.19 -19.69
N HIS A 378 13.50 6.67 -19.20
CA HIS A 378 13.32 8.01 -18.63
C HIS A 378 12.41 8.04 -17.39
N PRO A 379 12.90 7.58 -16.22
CA PRO A 379 12.07 7.42 -15.01
C PRO A 379 11.57 8.73 -14.37
N ARG A 380 12.12 9.89 -14.76
CA ARG A 380 11.95 11.16 -14.04
C ARG A 380 10.57 11.82 -14.15
N ARG A 381 9.81 11.64 -15.24
CA ARG A 381 8.61 12.47 -15.50
C ARG A 381 7.32 12.01 -14.83
N ARG A 382 7.23 10.74 -14.38
CA ARG A 382 6.01 10.18 -13.77
C ARG A 382 6.17 9.80 -12.29
N ALA A 383 7.39 9.82 -11.77
CA ALA A 383 7.68 9.36 -10.40
C ALA A 383 7.17 10.34 -9.35
N VAL A 384 7.38 11.64 -9.56
CA VAL A 384 7.25 12.65 -8.52
C VAL A 384 5.95 13.41 -8.68
N SER A 385 5.23 13.56 -7.58
CA SER A 385 3.94 14.22 -7.51
C SER A 385 3.84 15.07 -6.26
N ILE A 386 3.23 16.25 -6.38
CA ILE A 386 3.09 17.22 -5.31
C ILE A 386 1.62 17.61 -5.24
N GLY A 387 1.03 17.55 -4.05
CA GLY A 387 -0.39 17.82 -3.84
C GLY A 387 -1.23 16.59 -3.47
N PRO A 388 -2.52 16.81 -3.17
CA PRO A 388 -3.44 15.74 -2.82
C PRO A 388 -3.68 14.82 -4.02
N GLN A 389 -3.58 13.50 -3.80
CA GLN A 389 -3.71 12.48 -4.86
C GLN A 389 -4.96 11.61 -4.71
N SER A 390 -5.48 11.53 -3.49
CA SER A 390 -6.68 10.77 -3.12
C SER A 390 -7.72 11.68 -2.47
N GLU A 391 -8.96 11.20 -2.38
CA GLU A 391 -10.02 11.91 -1.65
C GLU A 391 -9.63 12.10 -0.18
N ALA A 392 -9.01 11.09 0.43
CA ALA A 392 -8.52 11.15 1.80
C ALA A 392 -7.48 12.28 1.99
N ASP A 393 -6.56 12.44 1.03
CA ASP A 393 -5.59 13.54 1.05
C ASP A 393 -6.26 14.90 0.90
N ALA A 394 -7.23 15.04 0.00
CA ALA A 394 -7.95 16.30 -0.18
C ALA A 394 -8.69 16.70 1.09
N TYR A 395 -9.39 15.76 1.75
CA TYR A 395 -10.02 16.00 3.04
C TYR A 395 -9.01 16.43 4.11
N GLU A 396 -7.84 15.81 4.14
CA GLU A 396 -6.80 16.13 5.10
C GLU A 396 -6.15 17.50 4.82
N THR A 397 -5.86 17.83 3.57
CA THR A 397 -5.35 19.15 3.16
C THR A 397 -6.33 20.26 3.56
N MET A 398 -7.63 20.04 3.37
CA MET A 398 -8.65 21.00 3.79
C MET A 398 -8.72 21.15 5.31
N ALA A 399 -8.69 20.04 6.05
CA ALA A 399 -8.70 20.07 7.52
C ALA A 399 -7.46 20.78 8.08
N TYR A 400 -6.30 20.59 7.46
CA TYR A 400 -5.06 21.26 7.85
C TYR A 400 -5.11 22.78 7.59
N ARG A 401 -5.59 23.21 6.41
CA ARG A 401 -5.76 24.63 6.07
C ARG A 401 -6.72 25.33 7.02
N GLU A 402 -7.86 24.72 7.31
CA GLU A 402 -8.86 25.25 8.23
C GLU A 402 -8.33 25.36 9.67
N LYS A 403 -7.54 24.37 10.13
CA LYS A 403 -6.85 24.45 11.44
C LYS A 403 -5.94 25.67 11.50
N ARG A 404 -5.09 25.87 10.47
CA ARG A 404 -4.16 26.99 10.39
C ARG A 404 -4.88 28.35 10.34
N ARG A 405 -6.02 28.42 9.65
CA ARG A 405 -6.89 29.60 9.61
C ARG A 405 -7.47 29.95 10.99
N ARG A 406 -7.88 28.95 11.77
CA ARG A 406 -8.36 29.17 13.15
C ARG A 406 -7.23 29.65 14.05
N GLU A 407 -6.05 29.07 13.93
CA GLU A 407 -4.87 29.47 14.69
C GLU A 407 -4.42 30.90 14.32
N SER A 408 -4.46 31.29 13.04
CA SER A 408 -4.11 32.66 12.63
C SER A 408 -5.11 33.70 13.12
N LEU A 409 -6.41 33.39 13.08
CA LEU A 409 -7.46 34.26 13.64
C LEU A 409 -7.34 34.39 15.16
N SER A 410 -7.03 33.28 15.86
CA SER A 410 -6.80 33.29 17.31
C SER A 410 -5.57 34.12 17.69
N ASN A 411 -4.47 33.99 16.95
CA ASN A 411 -3.26 34.78 17.19
C ASN A 411 -3.49 36.26 16.86
N LYS A 412 -4.27 36.57 15.82
CA LYS A 412 -4.65 37.95 15.49
C LYS A 412 -5.50 38.54 16.62
N ALA A 413 -6.50 37.81 17.13
CA ALA A 413 -7.31 38.24 18.27
C ALA A 413 -6.47 38.47 19.54
N HIS A 414 -5.47 37.62 19.80
CA HIS A 414 -4.58 37.80 20.95
C HIS A 414 -3.65 39.02 20.80
N ASN A 415 -3.16 39.29 19.58
CA ASN A 415 -2.36 40.48 19.30
C ASN A 415 -3.18 41.79 19.41
N TYR A 416 -4.49 41.76 19.11
CA TYR A 416 -5.37 42.92 19.38
C TYR A 416 -5.61 43.11 20.88
N SER A 417 -5.78 42.03 21.66
CA SER A 417 -6.00 42.14 23.12
C SER A 417 -4.80 42.67 23.91
N VAL A 418 -3.58 42.60 23.36
CA VAL A 418 -2.36 43.15 23.99
C VAL A 418 -2.12 44.61 23.57
N ALA A 419 -2.71 45.06 22.47
CA ALA A 419 -2.55 46.43 21.97
C ALA A 419 -3.54 47.43 22.58
N GLU A 420 -4.53 46.98 23.36
CA GLU A 420 -5.55 47.82 23.99
C GLU A 420 -5.30 48.14 25.48
N ASP A 421 -4.18 47.69 26.08
CA ASP A 421 -3.89 47.90 27.52
C ASP A 421 -2.75 48.91 27.82
N ASP A 422 -2.25 49.64 26.82
CA ASP A 422 -1.34 50.78 27.04
C ASP A 422 -2.10 52.11 26.85
N GLY A 423 -2.95 52.43 27.83
CA GLY A 423 -3.60 53.72 27.99
C GLY A 423 -3.19 54.39 29.31
N ASP A 424 -2.55 55.55 29.19
CA ASP A 424 -2.27 56.60 30.19
C ASP A 424 -1.08 56.45 31.17
N ALA A 425 0.03 57.16 30.86
CA ALA A 425 0.65 58.16 31.76
C ALA A 425 1.85 58.91 31.11
N ALA A 426 1.68 60.23 30.97
CA ALA A 426 2.62 61.36 31.10
C ALA A 426 4.10 61.33 30.63
N ASP A 427 4.45 62.37 29.86
CA ASP A 427 5.74 63.02 29.60
C ASP A 427 6.92 62.71 30.56
N VAL A 428 8.06 62.23 30.01
CA VAL A 428 9.42 62.74 30.29
C VAL A 428 10.34 62.46 29.09
N SER A 429 10.99 63.51 28.58
CA SER A 429 12.05 63.48 27.58
C SER A 429 13.39 62.99 28.12
N VAL A 430 14.03 61.95 27.54
CA VAL A 430 15.50 61.79 27.53
C VAL A 430 15.98 61.04 26.28
N SER A 431 16.95 61.64 25.60
CA SER A 431 17.79 61.14 24.51
C SER A 431 18.40 59.75 24.77
N GLY A 432 18.38 58.86 23.77
CA GLY A 432 19.23 57.66 23.77
C GLY A 432 18.85 56.61 22.74
N THR A 433 19.62 56.55 21.65
CA THR A 433 19.99 55.37 20.85
C THR A 433 18.97 54.23 20.72
N GLN A 434 18.42 54.06 19.52
CA GLN A 434 17.67 52.85 19.13
C GLN A 434 18.50 51.58 19.41
N PRO A 435 17.98 50.58 20.13
CA PRO A 435 18.54 49.24 20.07
C PRO A 435 18.09 48.60 18.76
N SER A 436 19.07 48.19 17.96
CA SER A 436 18.86 47.39 16.75
C SER A 436 18.06 46.13 17.09
N LYS A 437 16.91 45.96 16.42
CA LYS A 437 16.24 44.66 16.37
C LYS A 437 17.20 43.68 15.69
N SER A 438 17.94 42.90 16.48
CA SER A 438 18.69 41.78 15.94
C SER A 438 17.68 40.77 15.41
N ALA A 439 17.49 40.77 14.10
CA ALA A 439 16.79 39.71 13.39
C ALA A 439 17.61 38.43 13.61
N ARG A 440 17.24 37.66 14.63
CA ARG A 440 17.70 36.30 14.82
C ARG A 440 17.35 35.55 13.53
N LYS A 441 18.34 35.19 12.71
CA LYS A 441 18.13 34.36 11.52
C LYS A 441 17.45 33.08 12.00
N GLN A 442 16.16 32.96 11.68
CA GLN A 442 15.32 31.80 11.97
C GLN A 442 15.99 30.62 11.29
N SER A 443 16.36 29.59 12.05
CA SER A 443 16.96 28.40 11.44
C SER A 443 15.87 27.69 10.63
N LYS A 444 16.23 27.01 9.53
CA LYS A 444 15.25 26.21 8.75
C LYS A 444 14.46 25.24 9.64
N TRP A 445 15.05 24.80 10.76
CA TRP A 445 14.37 23.98 11.77
C TRP A 445 13.25 24.71 12.49
N ASP A 446 13.45 25.96 12.85
CA ASP A 446 12.43 26.80 13.47
C ASP A 446 11.25 27.01 12.50
N GLU A 447 11.51 27.07 11.18
CA GLU A 447 10.46 27.17 10.15
C GLU A 447 9.62 25.87 10.06
N TYR A 448 10.25 24.70 10.18
CA TYR A 448 9.55 23.42 10.29
C TYR A 448 8.80 23.26 11.63
N GLU A 449 9.34 23.75 12.73
CA GLU A 449 8.66 23.79 14.04
C GLU A 449 7.50 24.80 14.05
N HIS A 450 7.62 25.93 13.36
CA HIS A 450 6.52 26.89 13.20
C HIS A 450 5.37 26.32 12.34
N MET A 451 5.62 25.35 11.46
CA MET A 451 4.57 24.57 10.77
C MET A 451 3.81 23.61 11.72
N MET A 452 4.31 23.36 12.93
CA MET A 452 3.66 22.47 13.91
C MET A 452 2.43 23.08 14.58
N GLY A 453 2.25 24.41 14.48
CA GLY A 453 1.39 25.17 15.38
C GLY A 453 1.99 25.09 16.79
N THR A 454 2.27 26.22 17.44
CA THR A 454 2.98 26.25 18.72
C THR A 454 2.19 25.52 19.82
N GLY A 455 2.46 24.23 19.99
CA GLY A 455 2.20 23.48 21.21
C GLY A 455 3.28 23.86 22.21
N ILE A 456 2.85 24.43 23.33
CA ILE A 456 3.67 24.99 24.40
C ILE A 456 4.76 24.01 24.85
N SER A 457 6.03 24.41 24.77
CA SER A 457 7.03 24.12 25.80
C SER A 457 8.18 25.14 25.73
N ARG A 458 8.25 26.02 26.74
CA ARG A 458 9.42 26.89 27.00
C ARG A 458 10.48 26.05 27.72
N HIS A 459 11.76 26.16 27.33
CA HIS A 459 12.94 26.38 28.20
C HIS A 459 14.27 26.40 27.40
N SER A 460 14.74 27.61 27.07
CA SER A 460 16.09 28.23 27.26
C SER A 460 17.44 27.46 27.02
N PRO A 461 18.63 28.13 27.02
CA PRO A 461 19.41 28.37 25.80
C PRO A 461 20.85 27.81 25.80
N GLY A 462 21.48 27.72 24.62
CA GLY A 462 22.92 27.44 24.51
C GLY A 462 23.47 27.72 23.10
N ALA A 463 24.31 28.74 23.00
CA ALA A 463 24.94 29.20 21.77
C ALA A 463 26.12 28.31 21.35
N ILE A 464 26.19 27.91 20.07
CA ILE A 464 27.44 27.54 19.38
C ILE A 464 27.37 28.08 17.94
N ALA A 465 28.41 28.80 17.54
CA ALA A 465 28.60 29.38 16.21
C ALA A 465 29.02 28.31 15.17
N ALA A 466 28.53 28.42 13.94
CA ALA A 466 29.10 27.71 12.80
C ALA A 466 28.85 28.43 11.45
N ILE A 467 29.94 29.00 10.93
CA ILE A 467 30.51 28.93 9.57
C ILE A 467 29.56 29.12 8.37
N ASP A 468 29.84 30.19 7.63
CA ASP A 468 29.29 30.57 6.32
C ASP A 468 29.39 29.45 5.27
N ARG A 469 28.23 29.07 4.72
CA ARG A 469 28.10 28.57 3.35
C ARG A 469 26.89 29.24 2.71
N GLU A 470 27.11 29.81 1.53
CA GLU A 470 26.11 30.56 0.76
C GLU A 470 24.84 29.73 0.49
N PRO A 471 23.64 30.31 0.67
CA PRO A 471 22.39 29.62 0.43
C PRO A 471 21.99 29.69 -1.05
N SER A 472 22.06 28.56 -1.76
CA SER A 472 21.24 28.36 -2.95
C SER A 472 19.84 27.87 -2.53
N THR A 473 18.96 28.82 -2.22
CA THR A 473 17.52 28.52 -2.15
C THR A 473 16.78 29.76 -2.63
N GLU A 474 16.02 29.65 -3.72
CA GLU A 474 14.93 30.59 -3.94
C GLU A 474 14.04 30.57 -2.69
N PRO A 475 13.71 31.73 -2.10
CA PRO A 475 12.77 31.80 -0.99
C PRO A 475 11.42 31.25 -1.45
N PHE A 476 10.76 30.46 -0.61
CA PHE A 476 9.37 30.09 -0.84
C PHE A 476 8.52 31.36 -0.98
N PRO A 477 7.55 31.38 -1.92
CA PRO A 477 6.70 32.55 -2.10
C PRO A 477 5.99 32.86 -0.79
N ALA A 478 5.96 34.15 -0.45
CA ALA A 478 5.18 34.66 0.67
C ALA A 478 3.71 34.25 0.48
N TYR A 479 3.02 33.99 1.59
CA TYR A 479 1.58 33.72 1.58
C TYR A 479 0.84 34.93 1.01
N GLU A 480 0.46 34.84 -0.25
CA GLU A 480 -0.53 35.73 -0.85
C GLU A 480 -1.91 35.26 -0.37
N GLU A 481 -2.68 36.15 0.25
CA GLU A 481 -4.11 35.94 0.62
C GLU A 481 -5.03 35.74 -0.60
N GLU A 482 -4.48 35.54 -1.80
CA GLU A 482 -5.24 35.54 -3.04
C GLU A 482 -5.85 34.16 -3.36
N LYS A 483 -7.18 34.12 -3.18
CA LYS A 483 -8.14 33.07 -3.59
C LYS A 483 -7.82 31.67 -3.08
N GLU A 484 -8.43 31.33 -1.94
CA GLU A 484 -8.64 29.94 -1.56
C GLU A 484 -9.27 29.18 -2.74
N PRO A 485 -8.61 28.13 -3.28
CA PRO A 485 -9.21 27.33 -4.33
C PRO A 485 -10.48 26.70 -3.78
N ASN A 486 -11.59 26.91 -4.48
CA ASN A 486 -12.91 26.44 -4.09
C ASN A 486 -12.86 24.93 -3.80
N LEU A 487 -13.70 24.37 -2.92
CA LEU A 487 -13.72 22.91 -2.63
C LEU A 487 -13.69 22.07 -3.92
N THR A 488 -14.43 22.53 -4.92
CA THR A 488 -14.51 21.94 -6.25
C THR A 488 -13.16 21.86 -6.96
N GLU A 489 -12.28 22.84 -6.77
CA GLU A 489 -10.97 22.93 -7.41
C GLU A 489 -9.98 21.91 -6.82
N VAL A 490 -9.92 21.76 -5.48
CA VAL A 490 -9.08 20.74 -4.84
C VAL A 490 -9.51 19.33 -5.26
N PHE A 491 -10.81 19.03 -5.25
CA PHE A 491 -11.32 17.73 -5.70
C PHE A 491 -11.22 17.53 -7.21
N SER A 492 -11.16 18.61 -8.02
CA SER A 492 -10.96 18.48 -9.47
C SER A 492 -9.54 18.02 -9.83
N GLN A 493 -8.56 18.32 -8.98
CA GLN A 493 -7.16 17.91 -9.15
C GLN A 493 -6.89 16.47 -8.68
N VAL A 494 -7.76 15.92 -7.83
CA VAL A 494 -7.64 14.54 -7.32
C VAL A 494 -7.99 13.54 -8.42
N LYS A 495 -7.16 12.50 -8.54
CA LYS A 495 -7.43 11.39 -9.45
C LYS A 495 -8.67 10.63 -8.96
N LYS A 496 -9.74 10.66 -9.75
CA LYS A 496 -10.95 9.90 -9.42
C LYS A 496 -10.69 8.39 -9.46
N PRO A 497 -11.10 7.65 -8.43
CA PRO A 497 -11.15 6.20 -8.46
C PRO A 497 -11.92 5.68 -9.67
N ARG A 498 -11.55 4.50 -10.18
CA ARG A 498 -12.29 3.86 -11.27
C ARG A 498 -13.63 3.33 -10.75
N VAL A 499 -14.62 3.25 -11.64
CA VAL A 499 -15.85 2.51 -11.35
C VAL A 499 -15.52 1.02 -11.20
N ARG A 500 -15.99 0.41 -10.11
CA ARG A 500 -15.86 -1.02 -9.83
C ARG A 500 -17.22 -1.70 -9.93
N TYR A 501 -17.26 -2.92 -10.44
CA TYR A 501 -18.47 -3.73 -10.56
C TYR A 501 -18.46 -4.89 -9.57
N ASP A 502 -19.62 -5.21 -8.99
CA ASP A 502 -19.78 -6.32 -8.03
C ASP A 502 -19.25 -7.67 -8.54
N VAL A 503 -19.45 -7.97 -9.82
CA VAL A 503 -18.93 -9.18 -10.50
C VAL A 503 -17.39 -9.25 -10.52
N GLU A 504 -16.70 -8.12 -10.41
CA GLU A 504 -15.23 -8.11 -10.38
C GLU A 504 -14.67 -8.80 -9.14
N VAL A 505 -15.39 -8.78 -8.02
CA VAL A 505 -14.96 -9.44 -6.78
C VAL A 505 -14.82 -10.95 -7.01
N VAL A 506 -15.87 -11.58 -7.55
CA VAL A 506 -15.84 -13.02 -7.87
C VAL A 506 -14.90 -13.30 -9.03
N THR A 507 -14.85 -12.42 -10.04
CA THR A 507 -13.91 -12.56 -11.16
C THR A 507 -12.47 -12.61 -10.65
N LYS A 508 -12.07 -11.69 -9.78
CA LYS A 508 -10.73 -11.67 -9.19
C LYS A 508 -10.48 -12.93 -8.37
N LEU A 509 -11.40 -13.29 -7.47
CA LEU A 509 -11.26 -14.48 -6.66
C LEU A 509 -10.96 -15.73 -7.53
N VAL A 510 -11.77 -15.96 -8.56
CA VAL A 510 -11.63 -17.11 -9.47
C VAL A 510 -10.35 -17.03 -10.30
N VAL A 511 -10.04 -15.86 -10.89
CA VAL A 511 -8.83 -15.69 -11.72
C VAL A 511 -7.57 -15.96 -10.89
N TYR A 512 -7.46 -15.38 -9.70
CA TYR A 512 -6.28 -15.52 -8.85
C TYR A 512 -6.17 -16.89 -8.19
N SER A 513 -7.28 -17.53 -7.81
CA SER A 513 -7.27 -18.96 -7.42
C SER A 513 -6.79 -19.83 -8.58
N GLY A 514 -7.25 -19.54 -9.78
CA GLY A 514 -6.82 -20.25 -10.98
C GLY A 514 -5.34 -20.05 -11.32
N ILE A 515 -4.76 -18.86 -11.09
CA ILE A 515 -3.32 -18.63 -11.28
C ILE A 515 -2.51 -19.57 -10.38
N ALA A 516 -2.89 -19.71 -9.12
CA ALA A 516 -2.23 -20.64 -8.19
C ALA A 516 -2.43 -22.10 -8.62
N TRP A 517 -3.63 -22.48 -9.06
CA TRP A 517 -3.90 -23.83 -9.57
C TRP A 517 -3.09 -24.14 -10.84
N VAL A 518 -3.03 -23.22 -11.80
CA VAL A 518 -2.19 -23.34 -13.01
C VAL A 518 -0.73 -23.45 -12.62
N THR A 519 -0.27 -22.73 -11.59
CA THR A 519 1.11 -22.82 -11.13
C THR A 519 1.45 -24.20 -10.56
N ILE A 520 0.58 -24.74 -9.71
CA ILE A 520 0.85 -25.94 -8.92
C ILE A 520 0.54 -27.23 -9.68
N GLU A 521 -0.53 -27.25 -10.47
CA GLU A 521 -1.01 -28.48 -11.12
C GLU A 521 -0.98 -28.37 -12.65
N GLY A 522 -1.49 -27.28 -13.21
CA GLY A 522 -1.58 -27.12 -14.67
C GLY A 522 -0.22 -27.09 -15.37
N ALA A 523 0.71 -26.27 -14.89
CA ALA A 523 2.01 -26.06 -15.49
C ALA A 523 2.89 -27.32 -15.42
N PRO A 524 2.97 -28.06 -14.29
CA PRO A 524 3.69 -29.34 -14.25
C PRO A 524 3.23 -30.36 -15.28
N ILE A 525 1.91 -30.50 -15.49
CA ILE A 525 1.36 -31.40 -16.51
C ILE A 525 1.81 -30.97 -17.90
N VAL A 526 1.84 -29.66 -18.17
CA VAL A 526 2.32 -29.14 -19.46
C VAL A 526 3.82 -29.38 -19.61
N PHE A 527 4.61 -29.12 -18.56
CA PHE A 527 6.06 -29.33 -18.56
C PHE A 527 6.41 -30.78 -18.91
N ASP A 528 5.75 -31.74 -18.29
CA ASP A 528 5.94 -33.17 -18.57
C ASP A 528 5.67 -33.50 -20.05
N LYS A 529 4.53 -33.05 -20.58
CA LYS A 529 4.15 -33.26 -21.99
C LYS A 529 5.12 -32.66 -23.00
N VAL A 530 5.81 -31.56 -22.67
CA VAL A 530 6.76 -30.88 -23.58
C VAL A 530 8.22 -31.23 -23.29
N GLY A 531 8.49 -32.22 -22.43
CA GLY A 531 9.87 -32.65 -22.11
C GLY A 531 10.66 -31.67 -21.24
N LEU A 532 9.95 -30.80 -20.50
CA LEU A 532 10.47 -29.88 -19.48
C LEU A 532 10.15 -30.36 -18.04
N GLY A 533 9.46 -31.49 -17.90
CA GLY A 533 9.22 -32.23 -16.65
C GLY A 533 10.34 -33.22 -16.32
N LEU A 534 10.19 -33.91 -15.20
CA LEU A 534 11.08 -34.98 -14.72
C LEU A 534 10.27 -36.17 -14.22
#